data_AF-A0A8H9WHU9-F1
#
_entry.id   AF-A0A8H9WHU9-F1
#
_cell.length_a   1.000
_cell.length_b   1.000
_cell.length_c   1.000
_cell.angle_alpha   90.00
_cell.angle_beta   90.00
_cell.angle_gamma   90.00
#
_symmetry.space_group_name_H-M   'P 1'
#
loop_
_entity.id
_entity.type
_entity.pdbx_description
1 polymer ?
#
loop_
_entity_poly.entity_id
_entity_poly.type
_entity_poly.pdbx_seq_one_letter_code
_entity_poly.pdbx_strand_id
1 'polypeptide(L)'
;MNIRSSNAALKAYDVLIAQPVTANGLSPEERDAIVISAIINEKGETLVLSRFGDAQWDLRPFFDQANVSESYKFIAWDMSMPPALIDDCKAVAYAWFKRGLPRSKPPIARGITTFAVASVMPFVRWLNSLGVSRFADVRPLHISNYVHHCKEELKLRPLP
;
A
#
# COMPACT_ATOMS: atom_id res chain seq x y z
N MET A 1 -26.00 31.57 -8.08
CA MET A 1 -25.12 31.35 -6.91
C MET A 1 -24.74 29.87 -6.93
N ASN A 2 -23.56 29.54 -7.45
CA ASN A 2 -23.15 28.15 -7.64
C ASN A 2 -21.79 27.98 -6.96
N ILE A 3 -21.83 27.54 -5.70
CA ILE A 3 -20.62 27.31 -4.90
C ILE A 3 -19.97 26.05 -5.46
N ARG A 4 -19.00 26.25 -6.36
CA ARG A 4 -18.03 25.21 -6.70
C ARG A 4 -17.26 24.91 -5.41
N SER A 5 -17.68 23.85 -4.71
CA SER A 5 -16.90 23.29 -3.59
C SER A 5 -15.67 22.59 -4.15
N SER A 6 -14.70 23.36 -4.63
CA SER A 6 -13.33 22.88 -4.82
C SER A 6 -12.60 23.03 -3.49
N ASN A 7 -13.00 22.25 -2.49
CA ASN A 7 -12.16 22.02 -1.32
C ASN A 7 -11.03 21.08 -1.74
N ALA A 8 -10.06 21.64 -2.47
CA ALA A 8 -8.75 21.04 -2.60
C ALA A 8 -8.10 21.14 -1.23
N ALA A 9 -8.39 20.17 -0.35
CA ALA A 9 -7.67 20.03 0.91
C ALA A 9 -6.18 20.02 0.58
N LEU A 10 -5.44 20.99 1.13
CA LEU A 10 -3.99 21.09 0.92
C LEU A 10 -3.36 19.80 1.45
N LYS A 11 -2.50 19.19 0.65
CA LYS A 11 -1.83 17.94 1.03
C LYS A 11 -0.89 18.24 2.19
N ALA A 12 -0.97 17.48 3.28
CA ALA A 12 -0.13 17.67 4.46
C ALA A 12 1.28 17.07 4.25
N TYR A 13 1.97 17.52 3.21
CA TYR A 13 3.25 16.96 2.78
C TYR A 13 4.31 17.01 3.87
N ASP A 14 4.33 18.06 4.70
CA ASP A 14 5.29 18.21 5.80
C ASP A 14 5.21 17.06 6.81
N VAL A 15 3.98 16.63 7.13
CA VAL A 15 3.72 15.51 8.05
C VAL A 15 4.24 14.20 7.47
N LEU A 16 4.08 14.01 6.16
CA LEU A 16 4.51 12.80 5.45
C LEU A 16 6.03 12.74 5.25
N ILE A 17 6.67 13.89 5.01
CA ILE A 17 8.13 14.03 4.92
C ILE A 17 8.78 13.66 6.25
N ALA A 18 8.21 14.11 7.37
CA ALA A 18 8.73 13.84 8.72
C ALA A 18 8.66 12.36 9.15
N GLN A 19 7.83 11.54 8.50
CA GLN A 19 7.77 10.10 8.82
C GLN A 19 9.11 9.41 8.53
N PRO A 20 9.41 8.24 9.11
CA PRO A 20 10.58 7.44 8.72
C PRO A 20 10.52 7.01 7.25
N VAL A 21 11.66 6.69 6.64
CA VAL A 21 11.69 6.21 5.23
C VAL A 21 11.34 4.72 5.11
N THR A 22 11.48 3.98 6.20
CA THR A 22 11.21 2.54 6.30
C THR A 22 10.59 2.23 7.65
N ALA A 23 9.74 1.20 7.69
CA ALA A 23 9.21 0.62 8.91
C ALA A 23 10.21 -0.31 9.62
N ASN A 24 11.30 -0.69 8.94
CA ASN A 24 12.26 -1.67 9.46
C ASN A 24 13.01 -1.13 10.69
N GLY A 25 13.12 -1.96 11.73
CA GLY A 25 13.80 -1.62 12.99
C GLY A 25 12.96 -0.84 14.00
N LEU A 26 11.70 -0.52 13.68
CA LEU A 26 10.76 0.10 14.61
C LEU A 26 10.03 -0.96 15.44
N SER A 27 9.60 -0.58 16.65
CA SER A 27 8.63 -1.38 17.42
C SER A 27 7.28 -1.45 16.69
N PRO A 28 6.44 -2.46 16.97
CA PRO A 28 5.09 -2.54 16.41
C PRO A 28 4.28 -1.27 16.63
N GLU A 29 4.37 -0.66 17.82
CA GLU A 29 3.65 0.56 18.17
C GLU A 29 4.11 1.77 17.34
N GLU A 30 5.43 1.97 17.22
CA GLU A 30 6.01 3.04 16.40
C GLU A 30 5.70 2.86 14.92
N ARG A 31 5.81 1.61 14.44
CA ARG A 31 5.49 1.23 13.07
C ARG A 31 4.04 1.53 12.76
N ASP A 32 3.12 1.09 13.59
CA ASP A 32 1.68 1.21 13.35
C ASP A 32 1.22 2.67 13.43
N ALA A 33 1.96 3.52 14.15
CA ALA A 33 1.72 4.95 14.26
C ALA A 33 2.13 5.76 13.01
N ILE A 34 2.93 5.19 12.09
CA ILE A 34 3.39 5.88 10.88
C ILE A 34 2.19 6.42 10.08
N VAL A 35 2.21 7.71 9.77
CA VAL A 35 1.18 8.35 8.94
C VAL A 35 1.41 8.01 7.47
N ILE A 36 0.42 7.39 6.82
CA ILE A 36 0.47 7.04 5.39
C ILE A 36 -0.08 8.18 4.55
N SER A 37 -1.15 8.82 5.02
CA SER A 37 -1.80 9.92 4.33
C SER A 37 -2.46 10.90 5.30
N ALA A 38 -2.40 12.17 4.94
CA ALA A 38 -2.99 13.26 5.70
C ALA A 38 -3.36 14.42 4.78
N ILE A 39 -4.35 15.20 5.20
CA ILE A 39 -4.83 16.42 4.53
C ILE A 39 -4.86 17.57 5.52
N ILE A 40 -4.84 18.80 5.02
CA ILE A 40 -5.11 20.01 5.79
C ILE A 40 -6.56 20.41 5.54
N ASN A 41 -7.33 20.58 6.62
CA ASN A 41 -8.73 21.01 6.53
C ASN A 41 -8.84 22.53 6.30
N GLU A 42 -10.07 23.02 6.12
CA GLU A 42 -10.35 24.45 5.92
C GLU A 42 -9.88 25.35 7.07
N LYS A 43 -9.67 24.78 8.27
CA LYS A 43 -9.20 25.49 9.48
C LYS A 43 -7.67 25.48 9.61
N GLY A 44 -6.95 24.87 8.67
CA GLY A 44 -5.50 24.72 8.73
C GLY A 44 -5.02 23.57 9.62
N GLU A 45 -5.91 22.71 10.10
CA GLU A 45 -5.56 21.57 10.95
C GLU A 45 -5.20 20.35 10.09
N THR A 46 -4.19 19.59 10.53
CA THR A 46 -3.84 18.32 9.89
C THR A 46 -4.82 17.22 10.32
N LEU A 47 -5.46 16.60 9.33
CA LEU A 47 -6.27 15.39 9.51
C LEU A 47 -5.52 14.19 8.92
N VAL A 48 -5.17 13.24 9.79
CA VAL A 48 -4.62 11.94 9.38
C VAL A 48 -5.75 11.08 8.83
N LEU A 49 -5.60 10.60 7.59
CA LEU A 49 -6.60 9.75 6.95
C LEU A 49 -6.33 8.26 7.15
N SER A 50 -5.05 7.87 7.13
CA SER A 50 -4.66 6.50 7.41
C SER A 50 -3.24 6.39 7.96
N ARG A 51 -3.02 5.35 8.75
CA ARG A 51 -1.75 4.95 9.35
C ARG A 51 -1.34 3.56 8.87
N PHE A 52 -0.09 3.21 9.10
CA PHE A 52 0.48 1.94 8.69
C PHE A 52 -0.30 0.75 9.27
N GLY A 53 -0.64 0.82 10.57
CA GLY A 53 -1.37 -0.24 11.27
C GLY A 53 -2.79 -0.46 10.75
N ASP A 54 -3.39 0.54 10.09
CA ASP A 54 -4.78 0.47 9.65
C ASP A 54 -5.01 -0.65 8.63
N ALA A 55 -6.18 -1.29 8.71
CA ALA A 55 -6.59 -2.30 7.74
C ALA A 55 -6.77 -1.71 6.32
N GLN A 56 -6.95 -0.40 6.21
CA GLN A 56 -7.10 0.29 4.93
C GLN A 56 -6.21 1.53 4.88
N TRP A 57 -5.42 1.66 3.83
CA TRP A 57 -4.70 2.88 3.53
C TRP A 57 -5.52 3.74 2.56
N ASP A 58 -5.79 4.98 2.96
CA ASP A 58 -6.50 5.97 2.15
C ASP A 58 -5.49 6.80 1.35
N LEU A 59 -5.43 6.59 0.05
CA LEU A 59 -4.50 7.28 -0.84
C LEU A 59 -5.19 8.38 -1.66
N ARG A 60 -6.45 8.72 -1.37
CA ARG A 60 -7.21 9.77 -2.09
C ARG A 60 -6.45 11.09 -2.23
N PRO A 61 -5.69 11.60 -1.22
CA PRO A 61 -4.93 12.85 -1.36
C PRO A 61 -3.86 12.82 -2.45
N PHE A 62 -3.46 11.64 -2.92
CA PHE A 62 -2.42 11.46 -3.92
C PHE A 62 -2.98 11.30 -5.35
N PHE A 63 -4.29 11.34 -5.53
CA PHE A 63 -4.95 11.31 -6.84
C PHE A 63 -5.48 12.69 -7.21
N ASP A 64 -4.80 13.38 -8.13
CA ASP A 64 -5.25 14.68 -8.64
C ASP A 64 -6.36 14.52 -9.71
N GLN A 65 -6.50 13.32 -10.28
CA GLN A 65 -7.40 13.05 -11.41
C GLN A 65 -8.77 12.55 -10.94
N ALA A 66 -9.84 13.19 -11.40
CA ALA A 66 -11.22 12.83 -11.03
C ALA A 66 -11.72 11.52 -11.70
N ASN A 67 -11.09 11.09 -12.80
CA ASN A 67 -11.51 9.92 -13.58
C ASN A 67 -11.02 8.58 -13.02
N VAL A 68 -10.31 8.58 -11.89
CA VAL A 68 -9.92 7.34 -11.20
C VAL A 68 -11.06 6.90 -10.29
N SER A 69 -11.57 5.68 -10.51
CA SER A 69 -12.59 5.08 -9.65
C SER A 69 -12.14 5.06 -8.19
N GLU A 70 -13.10 5.27 -7.29
CA GLU A 70 -12.86 5.38 -5.85
C GLU A 70 -12.17 4.15 -5.27
N SER A 71 -12.48 2.95 -5.76
CA SER A 71 -11.84 1.71 -5.31
C SER A 71 -10.33 1.65 -5.53
N TYR A 72 -9.80 2.35 -6.56
CA TYR A 72 -8.36 2.42 -6.82
C TYR A 72 -7.63 3.44 -5.95
N LYS A 73 -8.35 4.19 -5.11
CA LYS A 73 -7.78 5.21 -4.22
C LYS A 73 -7.48 4.66 -2.82
N PHE A 74 -7.78 3.39 -2.57
CA PHE A 74 -7.54 2.73 -1.30
C PHE A 74 -6.70 1.47 -1.50
N ILE A 75 -5.98 1.08 -0.45
CA ILE A 75 -5.42 -0.26 -0.32
C ILE A 75 -6.10 -0.91 0.88
N ALA A 76 -6.97 -1.88 0.63
CA ALA A 76 -7.57 -2.69 1.68
C ALA A 76 -6.68 -3.92 1.93
N TRP A 77 -6.05 -3.97 3.10
CA TRP A 77 -5.24 -5.09 3.53
C TRP A 77 -6.11 -6.21 4.07
N ASP A 78 -5.89 -7.43 3.58
CA ASP A 78 -6.62 -8.60 4.02
C ASP A 78 -6.11 -9.06 5.38
N MET A 79 -6.60 -8.45 6.45
CA MET A 79 -6.17 -8.71 7.82
C MET A 79 -6.56 -10.10 8.34
N SER A 80 -7.28 -10.92 7.54
CA SER A 80 -7.51 -12.34 7.83
C SER A 80 -6.30 -13.22 7.49
N MET A 81 -5.36 -12.70 6.70
CA MET A 81 -4.11 -13.38 6.36
C MET A 81 -3.11 -13.31 7.53
N PRO A 82 -2.07 -14.17 7.54
CA PRO A 82 -1.05 -14.16 8.58
C PRO A 82 -0.45 -12.76 8.80
N PRO A 83 -0.50 -12.20 10.02
CA PRO A 83 -0.09 -10.82 10.28
C PRO A 83 1.35 -10.52 9.86
N ALA A 84 2.27 -11.46 10.07
CA ALA A 84 3.67 -11.30 9.67
C ALA A 84 3.84 -11.08 8.16
N LEU A 85 3.07 -11.80 7.31
CA LEU A 85 3.11 -11.59 5.87
C LEU A 85 2.55 -10.22 5.47
N ILE A 86 1.41 -9.84 6.06
CA ILE A 86 0.77 -8.55 5.76
C ILE A 86 1.66 -7.38 6.20
N ASP A 87 2.25 -7.46 7.38
CA ASP A 87 3.13 -6.43 7.93
C ASP A 87 4.40 -6.25 7.09
N ASP A 88 5.03 -7.36 6.67
CA ASP A 88 6.20 -7.32 5.77
C ASP A 88 5.83 -6.71 4.40
N CYS A 89 4.66 -7.07 3.87
CA CYS A 89 4.16 -6.50 2.61
C CYS A 89 3.84 -5.00 2.73
N LYS A 90 3.22 -4.57 3.83
CA LYS A 90 3.00 -3.16 4.15
C LYS A 90 4.34 -2.43 4.26
N ALA A 91 5.34 -3.01 4.93
CA ALA A 91 6.67 -2.39 5.07
C ALA A 91 7.34 -2.16 3.71
N VAL A 92 7.29 -3.16 2.82
CA VAL A 92 7.80 -3.04 1.43
C VAL A 92 7.02 -2.00 0.63
N ALA A 93 5.69 -2.05 0.68
CA ALA A 93 4.81 -1.10 -0.01
C ALA A 93 5.08 0.34 0.45
N TYR A 94 5.18 0.57 1.76
CA TYR A 94 5.49 1.86 2.35
C TYR A 94 6.86 2.39 1.91
N ALA A 95 7.91 1.59 2.08
CA ALA A 95 9.27 1.99 1.73
C ALA A 95 9.39 2.29 0.23
N TRP A 96 8.74 1.49 -0.62
CA TRP A 96 8.71 1.72 -2.06
C TRP A 96 7.92 2.98 -2.41
N PHE A 97 6.76 3.22 -1.81
CA PHE A 97 5.96 4.43 -2.01
C PHE A 97 6.69 5.70 -1.59
N LYS A 98 7.48 5.63 -0.51
CA LYS A 98 8.20 6.78 0.02
C LYS A 98 9.54 7.07 -0.68
N ARG A 99 10.35 6.04 -0.94
CA ARG A 99 11.71 6.19 -1.47
C ARG A 99 11.84 5.83 -2.95
N GLY A 100 10.98 4.97 -3.47
CA GLY A 100 11.19 4.32 -4.76
C GLY A 100 12.27 3.23 -4.72
N LEU A 101 12.60 2.70 -5.90
CA LEU A 101 13.71 1.76 -6.09
C LEU A 101 15.02 2.52 -6.37
N PRO A 102 16.19 1.93 -6.13
CA PRO A 102 17.46 2.51 -6.55
C PRO A 102 17.41 2.92 -8.03
N ARG A 103 17.77 4.17 -8.32
CA ARG A 103 17.75 4.77 -9.67
C ARG A 103 16.36 4.95 -10.31
N SER A 104 15.28 4.80 -9.54
CA SER A 104 13.90 5.00 -10.00
C SER A 104 13.16 5.97 -9.09
N LYS A 105 12.24 6.74 -9.67
CA LYS A 105 11.35 7.60 -8.88
C LYS A 105 10.37 6.73 -8.06
N PRO A 106 9.87 7.22 -6.91
CA PRO A 106 8.78 6.57 -6.21
C PRO A 106 7.56 6.38 -7.12
N PRO A 107 6.78 5.30 -6.92
CA PRO A 107 5.56 5.09 -7.69
C PRO A 107 4.54 6.17 -7.35
N ILE A 108 3.74 6.55 -8.35
CA ILE A 108 2.51 7.31 -8.10
C ILE A 108 1.50 6.45 -7.34
N ALA A 109 0.49 7.07 -6.74
CA ALA A 109 -0.55 6.38 -5.96
C ALA A 109 -1.19 5.20 -6.71
N ARG A 110 -1.45 5.35 -8.02
CA ARG A 110 -1.96 4.26 -8.86
C ARG A 110 -1.01 3.06 -8.95
N GLY A 111 0.30 3.32 -8.99
CA GLY A 111 1.31 2.27 -9.06
C GLY A 111 1.33 1.42 -7.79
N ILE A 112 1.27 2.07 -6.62
CA ILE A 112 1.26 1.35 -5.34
C ILE A 112 -0.06 0.61 -5.10
N THR A 113 -1.22 1.19 -5.47
CA THR A 113 -2.51 0.49 -5.34
C THR A 113 -2.59 -0.72 -6.27
N THR A 114 -2.11 -0.59 -7.51
CA THR A 114 -2.06 -1.71 -8.46
C THR A 114 -1.14 -2.81 -7.96
N PHE A 115 0.04 -2.47 -7.46
CA PHE A 115 0.98 -3.44 -6.87
C PHE A 115 0.36 -4.21 -5.71
N ALA A 116 -0.29 -3.51 -4.77
CA ALA A 116 -0.92 -4.15 -3.63
C ALA A 116 -2.03 -5.12 -4.07
N VAL A 117 -2.96 -4.67 -4.92
CA VAL A 117 -4.14 -5.45 -5.33
C VAL A 117 -3.79 -6.57 -6.30
N ALA A 118 -2.97 -6.30 -7.31
CA ALA A 118 -2.71 -7.24 -8.40
C ALA A 118 -1.54 -8.17 -8.15
N SER A 119 -0.63 -7.85 -7.21
CA SER A 119 0.58 -8.64 -6.97
C SER A 119 0.67 -9.15 -5.54
N VAL A 120 0.57 -8.25 -4.55
CA VAL A 120 0.77 -8.61 -3.14
C VAL A 120 -0.36 -9.49 -2.62
N MET A 121 -1.62 -9.04 -2.68
CA MET A 121 -2.74 -9.79 -2.09
C MET A 121 -2.89 -11.20 -2.66
N PRO A 122 -2.83 -11.42 -3.98
CA PRO A 122 -2.94 -12.78 -4.53
C PRO A 122 -1.78 -13.68 -4.09
N PHE A 123 -0.55 -13.14 -4.01
CA PHE A 123 0.60 -13.93 -3.58
C PHE A 123 0.54 -14.28 -2.09
N VAL A 124 0.13 -13.35 -1.22
CA VAL A 124 -0.05 -13.63 0.21
C VAL A 124 -1.15 -14.68 0.42
N ARG A 125 -2.26 -14.59 -0.31
CA ARG A 125 -3.32 -15.62 -0.27
C ARG A 125 -2.82 -16.98 -0.72
N TRP A 126 -1.99 -17.04 -1.77
CA TRP A 126 -1.35 -18.28 -2.20
C TRP A 126 -0.43 -18.87 -1.12
N LEU A 127 0.40 -18.05 -0.48
CA LEU A 127 1.25 -18.52 0.61
C LEU A 127 0.41 -19.04 1.78
N ASN A 128 -0.66 -18.32 2.14
CA ASN A 128 -1.56 -18.72 3.21
C ASN A 128 -2.29 -20.04 2.89
N SER A 129 -2.71 -20.28 1.65
CA SER A 129 -3.36 -21.55 1.26
C SER A 129 -2.42 -22.75 1.35
N LEU A 130 -1.11 -22.52 1.29
CA LEU A 130 -0.06 -23.52 1.53
C LEU A 130 0.36 -23.63 3.01
N GLY A 131 -0.30 -22.89 3.92
CA GLY A 131 0.01 -22.86 5.34
C GLY A 131 1.27 -22.06 5.70
N VAL A 132 1.80 -21.25 4.77
CA VAL A 132 2.96 -20.39 5.03
C VAL A 132 2.50 -19.12 5.73
N SER A 133 3.08 -18.84 6.90
CA SER A 133 2.68 -17.71 7.76
C SER A 133 3.71 -16.59 7.88
N ARG A 134 4.92 -16.77 7.33
CA ARG A 134 6.02 -15.79 7.37
C ARG A 134 6.91 -15.93 6.12
N PHE A 135 7.54 -14.84 5.68
CA PHE A 135 8.41 -14.89 4.50
C PHE A 135 9.67 -15.74 4.71
N ALA A 136 10.15 -15.89 5.95
CA ALA A 136 11.28 -16.76 6.28
C ALA A 136 11.04 -18.25 5.95
N ASP A 137 9.77 -18.67 5.88
CA ASP A 137 9.39 -20.06 5.56
C ASP A 137 9.18 -20.26 4.04
N VAL A 138 9.27 -19.19 3.25
CA VAL A 138 9.12 -19.28 1.80
C VAL A 138 10.31 -20.01 1.19
N ARG A 139 10.00 -21.05 0.40
CA ARG A 139 10.97 -21.85 -0.35
C ARG A 139 10.89 -21.48 -1.84
N PRO A 140 11.97 -21.69 -2.62
CA PRO A 140 11.93 -21.51 -4.07
C PRO A 140 10.77 -22.26 -4.74
N LEU A 141 10.43 -23.45 -4.26
CA LEU A 141 9.32 -24.25 -4.78
C LEU A 141 7.96 -23.52 -4.67
N HIS A 142 7.70 -22.77 -3.59
CA HIS A 142 6.46 -22.00 -3.45
C HIS A 142 6.35 -20.93 -4.55
N ILE A 143 7.47 -20.29 -4.88
CA ILE A 143 7.55 -19.22 -5.89
C ILE A 143 7.40 -19.83 -7.29
N SER A 144 8.14 -20.89 -7.59
CA SER A 144 8.05 -21.60 -8.87
C SER A 144 6.63 -22.09 -9.14
N ASN A 145 5.98 -22.68 -8.14
CA ASN A 145 4.60 -23.15 -8.26
C ASN A 145 3.62 -21.99 -8.43
N TYR A 146 3.79 -20.88 -7.71
CA TYR A 146 2.94 -19.71 -7.90
C TYR A 146 3.05 -19.13 -9.31
N VAL A 147 4.28 -19.02 -9.84
CA VAL A 147 4.51 -18.54 -11.20
C VAL A 147 3.91 -19.49 -12.24
N HIS A 148 4.05 -20.80 -12.03
CA HIS A 148 3.41 -21.81 -12.88
C HIS A 148 1.89 -21.71 -12.83
N HIS A 149 1.29 -21.65 -11.63
CA HIS A 149 -0.15 -21.48 -11.42
C HIS A 149 -0.68 -20.23 -12.12
N CYS A 150 -0.01 -19.08 -11.96
CA CYS A 150 -0.37 -17.83 -12.63
C CYS A 150 -0.35 -17.95 -14.16
N LYS A 151 0.64 -18.64 -14.74
CA LYS A 151 0.83 -18.73 -16.19
C LYS A 151 -0.05 -19.79 -16.83
N GLU A 152 -0.06 -21.00 -16.27
CA GLU A 152 -0.67 -22.17 -16.91
C GLU A 152 -2.12 -22.36 -16.48
N GLU A 153 -2.42 -22.18 -15.20
CA GLU A 153 -3.77 -22.41 -14.67
C GLU A 153 -4.65 -21.17 -14.82
N LEU A 154 -4.15 -20.01 -14.39
CA LEU A 154 -4.89 -18.74 -14.45
C LEU A 154 -4.74 -18.01 -15.78
N LYS A 155 -3.78 -18.41 -16.63
CA LYS A 155 -3.50 -17.80 -17.94
C LYS A 155 -3.32 -16.28 -17.86
N LEU A 156 -2.71 -15.81 -16.77
CA LEU A 156 -2.47 -14.39 -16.56
C LEU A 156 -1.40 -13.90 -17.52
N ARG A 157 -1.67 -12.75 -18.13
CA ARG A 157 -0.66 -12.02 -18.90
C ARG A 157 0.04 -11.02 -17.97
N PRO A 158 1.35 -10.77 -18.17
CA PRO A 158 2.04 -9.69 -17.48
C PRO A 158 1.26 -8.38 -17.70
N LEU A 159 1.14 -7.58 -16.65
CA LEU A 159 0.63 -6.21 -16.81
C LEU A 159 1.60 -5.45 -17.74
N PRO A 160 1.07 -4.67 -18.70
CA PRO A 160 1.88 -3.92 -19.66
C PRO A 160 2.74 -2.83 -19.00
#